data_AF-A0A7Z2G284-F1
#
_entry.id   AF-A0A7Z2G284-F1
#
_cell.length_a   1.000
_cell.length_b   1.000
_cell.length_c   1.000
_cell.angle_alpha   90.00
_cell.angle_beta   90.00
_cell.angle_gamma   90.00
#
_symmetry.space_group_name_H-M   'P 1'
#
loop_
_entity.id
_entity.type
_entity.pdbx_description
1 polymer ?
#
loop_
_entity_poly.entity_id
_entity_poly.type
_entity_poly.pdbx_seq_one_letter_code
_entity_poly.pdbx_strand_id
1 'polypeptide(L)'
;MKFRLVPALLILIVMAVTIRLGFWQRDRAHQKEALQAQITQYESSTPQPVGATPLALKDIEFHRVRATGTFLPERVVYLDNRPYNDQPGFYVVMPLKLEGGGYALVNRGWLPRNIADRATIAPYVTPPGPVVVEGIARADASRAFELGAGGSAAHQKIRQNLGVASYAAETGLPLQPFVIQQTGFVPAFKDGLVRDWPVPDTDVERNYGYMLQWWGMALAALGFGLFAARKAGKSAATKERTEGEATQHAEAPGRQNAGSAKDA
;
A
#
# COMPACT_ATOMS: atom_id res chain seq x y z
N MET A 1 27.10 40.71 3.49
CA MET A 1 25.92 40.12 4.16
C MET A 1 25.11 39.11 3.33
N LYS A 2 25.21 39.05 1.98
CA LYS A 2 24.37 38.16 1.12
C LYS A 2 24.64 36.65 1.22
N PHE A 3 25.84 36.20 1.58
CA PHE A 3 26.21 34.76 1.60
C PHE A 3 25.62 33.94 2.76
N ARG A 4 25.08 34.58 3.81
CA ARG A 4 24.52 33.86 4.98
C ARG A 4 23.02 33.54 4.86
N LEU A 5 22.30 34.25 3.98
CA LEU A 5 20.86 34.08 3.80
C LEU A 5 20.52 32.85 2.94
N VAL A 6 21.35 32.57 1.93
CA VAL A 6 21.18 31.41 1.03
C VAL A 6 21.18 30.07 1.81
N PRO A 7 22.18 29.74 2.65
CA PRO A 7 22.15 28.48 3.39
C PRO A 7 21.00 28.39 4.40
N ALA A 8 20.62 29.50 5.04
CA ALA A 8 19.47 29.52 5.93
C ALA A 8 18.16 29.25 5.19
N LEU A 9 17.97 29.86 4.02
CA LEU A 9 16.81 29.63 3.17
C LEU A 9 16.76 28.19 2.65
N LEU A 10 17.90 27.62 2.26
CA LEU A 10 17.98 26.21 1.84
C LEU A 10 17.58 25.25 2.97
N ILE A 11 18.05 25.50 4.21
CA ILE A 11 17.66 24.70 5.37
C ILE A 11 16.14 24.80 5.61
N LEU A 12 15.56 26.00 5.52
CA LEU A 12 14.11 26.19 5.67
C LEU A 12 13.32 25.47 4.58
N ILE A 13 13.77 25.51 3.33
CA ILE A 13 13.14 24.78 2.22
C ILE A 13 13.21 23.26 2.47
N VAL A 14 14.39 22.74 2.83
CA VAL A 14 14.55 21.32 3.14
C VAL A 14 13.62 20.91 4.28
N MET A 15 13.56 21.69 5.36
CA MET A 15 12.64 21.44 6.47
C MET A 15 11.17 21.45 6.03
N ALA A 16 10.75 22.44 5.23
CA ALA A 16 9.37 22.52 4.76
C ALA A 16 9.00 21.29 3.91
N VAL A 17 9.88 20.86 3.02
CA VAL A 17 9.68 19.67 2.19
C VAL A 17 9.63 18.40 3.02
N THR A 18 10.58 18.18 3.94
CA THR A 18 10.61 16.95 4.75
C THR A 18 9.44 16.88 5.72
N ILE A 19 9.02 17.99 6.33
CA ILE A 19 7.81 18.05 7.16
C ILE A 19 6.58 17.68 6.33
N ARG A 20 6.44 18.27 5.13
CA ARG A 20 5.32 18.00 4.21
C ARG A 20 5.27 16.53 3.78
N LEU A 21 6.43 15.92 3.51
CA LEU A 21 6.54 14.50 3.18
C LEU A 21 6.17 13.61 4.38
N GLY A 22 6.55 13.99 5.60
CA GLY A 22 6.13 13.28 6.80
C GLY A 22 4.61 13.31 7.00
N PHE A 23 3.95 14.45 6.77
CA PHE A 23 2.49 14.54 6.78
C PHE A 23 1.85 13.67 5.68
N TRP A 24 2.40 13.66 4.47
CA TRP A 24 1.89 12.81 3.40
C TRP A 24 1.99 11.31 3.75
N GLN A 25 3.09 10.87 4.36
CA GLN A 25 3.23 9.49 4.84
C GLN A 25 2.23 9.16 5.94
N ARG A 26 1.99 10.09 6.88
CA ARG A 26 0.93 9.94 7.89
C ARG A 26 -0.43 9.80 7.23
N ASP A 27 -0.83 10.71 6.36
CA ASP A 27 -2.15 10.65 5.71
C ASP A 27 -2.35 9.33 4.96
N ARG A 28 -1.28 8.81 4.34
CA ARG A 28 -1.31 7.50 3.68
C ARG A 28 -1.50 6.35 4.68
N ALA A 29 -0.87 6.40 5.85
CA ALA A 29 -1.07 5.44 6.93
C ALA A 29 -2.54 5.43 7.39
N HIS A 30 -3.09 6.61 7.69
CA HIS A 30 -4.49 6.78 8.14
C HIS A 30 -5.51 6.25 7.12
N GLN A 31 -5.28 6.46 5.83
CA GLN A 31 -6.14 5.90 4.77
C GLN A 31 -6.16 4.36 4.80
N LYS A 32 -5.01 3.73 5.04
CA LYS A 32 -4.89 2.28 5.09
C LYS A 32 -5.48 1.70 6.37
N GLU A 33 -5.32 2.37 7.50
CA GLU A 33 -5.98 2.01 8.76
C GLU A 33 -7.51 2.07 8.62
N ALA A 34 -8.04 3.13 7.99
CA ALA A 34 -9.48 3.26 7.76
C ALA A 34 -10.03 2.11 6.89
N LEU A 35 -9.31 1.73 5.83
CA LEU A 35 -9.67 0.58 5.00
C LEU A 35 -9.62 -0.73 5.79
N GLN A 36 -8.58 -0.95 6.60
CA GLN A 36 -8.46 -2.15 7.44
C GLN A 36 -9.61 -2.24 8.44
N ALA A 37 -9.96 -1.13 9.07
CA ALA A 37 -11.07 -1.07 10.03
C ALA A 37 -12.40 -1.39 9.33
N GLN A 38 -12.61 -0.85 8.13
CA GLN A 38 -13.79 -1.13 7.32
C GLN A 38 -13.90 -2.62 6.96
N ILE A 39 -12.82 -3.24 6.47
CA ILE A 39 -12.77 -4.66 6.17
C ILE A 39 -13.07 -5.50 7.41
N THR A 40 -12.41 -5.20 8.53
CA THR A 40 -12.61 -5.91 9.80
C THR A 40 -14.06 -5.83 10.28
N GLN A 41 -14.67 -4.65 10.19
CA GLN A 41 -16.06 -4.44 10.57
C GLN A 41 -17.00 -5.32 9.74
N TYR A 42 -16.82 -5.32 8.42
CA TYR A 42 -17.69 -6.08 7.52
C TYR A 42 -17.47 -7.59 7.58
N GLU A 43 -16.24 -8.05 7.83
CA GLU A 43 -15.93 -9.46 8.08
C GLU A 43 -16.55 -9.97 9.41
N SER A 44 -16.84 -9.09 10.36
CA SER A 44 -17.55 -9.45 11.59
C SER A 44 -19.09 -9.43 11.46
N SER A 45 -19.63 -8.93 10.34
CA SER A 45 -21.07 -8.76 10.14
C SER A 45 -21.81 -10.05 9.76
N THR A 46 -23.15 -10.05 9.95
CA THR A 46 -24.01 -11.15 9.52
C THR A 46 -23.97 -11.29 7.99
N PRO A 47 -23.78 -12.52 7.45
CA PRO A 47 -23.74 -12.72 6.01
C PRO A 47 -25.02 -12.25 5.31
N GLN A 48 -24.89 -11.38 4.32
CA GLN A 48 -26.00 -10.91 3.50
C GLN A 48 -26.36 -11.94 2.42
N PRO A 49 -27.65 -12.22 2.19
CA PRO A 49 -28.07 -13.16 1.16
C PRO A 49 -27.85 -12.59 -0.25
N VAL A 50 -27.24 -13.39 -1.12
CA VAL A 50 -27.08 -13.09 -2.56
C VAL A 50 -28.01 -14.02 -3.34
N GLY A 51 -28.95 -13.43 -4.07
CA GLY A 51 -29.94 -14.14 -4.88
C GLY A 51 -30.05 -13.57 -6.30
N ALA A 52 -31.21 -13.74 -6.92
CA ALA A 52 -31.44 -13.36 -8.32
C ALA A 52 -31.41 -11.84 -8.58
N THR A 53 -31.79 -11.03 -7.60
CA THR A 53 -31.77 -9.58 -7.72
C THR A 53 -30.32 -9.07 -7.70
N PRO A 54 -29.90 -8.25 -8.69
CA PRO A 54 -28.57 -7.66 -8.68
C PRO A 54 -28.37 -6.74 -7.47
N LEU A 55 -27.26 -6.92 -6.75
CA LEU A 55 -26.81 -6.01 -5.70
C LEU A 55 -25.72 -5.09 -6.25
N ALA A 56 -25.75 -3.80 -5.91
CA ALA A 56 -24.70 -2.89 -6.34
C ALA A 56 -23.41 -3.15 -5.55
N LEU A 57 -22.26 -3.22 -6.24
CA LEU A 57 -20.95 -3.48 -5.63
C LEU A 57 -20.67 -2.52 -4.46
N LYS A 58 -20.95 -1.23 -4.63
CA LYS A 58 -20.72 -0.19 -3.58
C LYS A 58 -21.43 -0.46 -2.24
N ASP A 59 -22.52 -1.21 -2.26
CA ASP A 59 -23.34 -1.47 -1.07
C ASP A 59 -22.92 -2.78 -0.37
N ILE A 60 -22.19 -3.65 -1.07
CA ILE A 60 -21.83 -4.99 -0.61
C ILE A 60 -20.32 -5.25 -0.55
N GLU A 61 -19.49 -4.40 -1.13
CA GLU A 61 -18.03 -4.60 -1.13
C GLU A 61 -17.52 -4.78 0.32
N PHE A 62 -16.65 -5.78 0.50
CA PHE A 62 -16.11 -6.24 1.78
C PHE A 62 -17.11 -6.90 2.74
N HIS A 63 -18.41 -6.92 2.43
CA HIS A 63 -19.41 -7.59 3.26
C HIS A 63 -19.32 -9.11 3.14
N ARG A 64 -19.59 -9.78 4.27
CA ARG A 64 -19.88 -11.20 4.25
C ARG A 64 -21.16 -11.45 3.49
N VAL A 65 -21.11 -12.44 2.61
CA VAL A 65 -22.22 -12.84 1.75
C VAL A 65 -22.43 -14.33 1.82
N ARG A 66 -23.68 -14.74 1.63
CA ARG A 66 -24.11 -16.12 1.52
C ARG A 66 -24.92 -16.30 0.26
N ALA A 67 -24.51 -17.23 -0.60
CA ALA A 67 -25.17 -17.54 -1.86
C ALA A 67 -25.49 -19.03 -1.93
N THR A 68 -26.69 -19.38 -2.35
CA THR A 68 -27.08 -20.78 -2.61
C THR A 68 -27.19 -21.00 -4.11
N GLY A 69 -26.59 -22.09 -4.61
CA GLY A 69 -26.63 -22.38 -6.03
C GLY A 69 -25.81 -23.59 -6.45
N THR A 70 -25.76 -23.83 -7.75
CA THR A 70 -25.00 -24.94 -8.35
C THR A 70 -23.84 -24.39 -9.16
N PHE A 71 -22.64 -24.91 -8.93
CA PHE A 71 -21.47 -24.52 -9.71
C PHE A 71 -21.59 -24.96 -11.17
N LEU A 72 -20.93 -24.21 -12.06
CA LEU A 72 -20.78 -24.52 -13.48
C LEU A 72 -19.31 -24.86 -13.81
N PRO A 73 -18.88 -26.14 -13.65
CA PRO A 73 -17.49 -26.55 -13.88
C PRO A 73 -17.01 -26.32 -15.32
N GLU A 74 -17.92 -26.39 -16.28
CA GLU A 74 -17.65 -26.18 -17.70
C GLU A 74 -17.24 -24.75 -18.04
N ARG A 75 -17.52 -23.80 -17.13
CA ARG A 75 -17.20 -22.37 -17.27
C ARG A 75 -16.10 -21.89 -16.32
N VAL A 76 -15.33 -22.81 -15.73
CA VAL A 76 -14.23 -22.45 -14.82
C VAL A 76 -13.13 -21.65 -15.52
N VAL A 77 -12.59 -20.66 -14.83
CA VAL A 77 -11.41 -19.89 -15.22
C VAL A 77 -10.36 -20.00 -14.10
N TYR A 78 -9.12 -20.30 -14.49
CA TYR A 78 -7.98 -20.35 -13.59
C TYR A 78 -7.16 -19.08 -13.73
N LEU A 79 -7.00 -18.32 -12.65
CA LEU A 79 -6.16 -17.13 -12.66
C LEU A 79 -4.72 -17.51 -12.34
N ASP A 80 -3.80 -17.43 -13.30
CA ASP A 80 -2.38 -17.75 -13.17
C ASP A 80 -1.62 -16.67 -12.36
N ASN A 81 -0.38 -16.96 -11.99
CA ASN A 81 0.50 -16.05 -11.28
C ASN A 81 -0.05 -15.63 -9.90
N ARG A 82 -0.61 -16.61 -9.17
CA ARG A 82 -1.06 -16.43 -7.79
C ARG A 82 -0.12 -17.18 -6.85
N PRO A 83 0.89 -16.51 -6.28
CA PRO A 83 1.82 -17.16 -5.35
C PRO A 83 1.13 -17.43 -4.01
N TYR A 84 1.43 -18.58 -3.42
CA TYR A 84 1.06 -18.95 -2.06
C TYR A 84 2.18 -19.79 -1.44
N ASN A 85 2.70 -19.41 -0.27
CA ASN A 85 3.85 -20.06 0.40
C ASN A 85 5.01 -20.38 -0.54
N ASP A 86 5.50 -19.35 -1.25
CA ASP A 86 6.60 -19.42 -2.23
C ASP A 86 6.36 -20.36 -3.44
N GLN A 87 5.13 -20.84 -3.62
CA GLN A 87 4.74 -21.68 -4.75
C GLN A 87 3.81 -20.94 -5.70
N PRO A 88 4.08 -20.96 -7.02
CA PRO A 88 3.14 -20.44 -7.99
C PRO A 88 1.90 -21.32 -8.05
N GLY A 89 0.75 -20.70 -8.25
CA GLY A 89 -0.50 -21.42 -8.39
C GLY A 89 -1.58 -20.63 -9.11
N PHE A 90 -2.77 -21.19 -9.04
CA PHE A 90 -3.96 -20.68 -9.67
C PHE A 90 -5.01 -20.32 -8.63
N TYR A 91 -5.76 -19.25 -8.87
CA TYR A 91 -7.08 -19.11 -8.26
C TYR A 91 -8.14 -19.74 -9.15
N VAL A 92 -9.01 -20.55 -8.55
CA VAL A 92 -10.11 -21.23 -9.23
C VAL A 92 -11.35 -20.34 -9.17
N VAL A 93 -11.68 -19.69 -10.29
CA VAL A 93 -12.87 -18.83 -10.39
C VAL A 93 -13.93 -19.56 -11.17
N MET A 94 -15.12 -19.69 -10.59
CA MET A 94 -16.19 -20.50 -11.16
C MET A 94 -17.54 -19.80 -11.00
N PRO A 95 -18.37 -19.74 -12.06
CA PRO A 95 -19.73 -19.26 -11.93
C PRO A 95 -20.57 -20.20 -11.05
N LEU A 96 -21.36 -19.60 -10.16
CA LEU A 96 -22.40 -20.24 -9.38
C LEU A 96 -23.75 -19.80 -9.94
N LYS A 97 -24.54 -20.76 -10.43
CA LYS A 97 -25.93 -20.53 -10.80
C LYS A 97 -26.76 -20.40 -9.54
N LEU A 98 -27.24 -19.20 -9.25
CA LEU A 98 -27.96 -18.91 -8.01
C LEU A 98 -29.36 -19.54 -8.03
N GLU A 99 -29.84 -19.94 -6.86
CA GLU A 99 -31.25 -20.29 -6.68
C GLU A 99 -32.13 -19.06 -6.94
N GLY A 100 -33.22 -19.27 -7.68
CA GLY A 100 -34.12 -18.18 -8.11
C GLY A 100 -33.67 -17.44 -9.38
N GLY A 101 -32.48 -17.71 -9.91
CA GLY A 101 -31.99 -17.13 -11.17
C GLY A 101 -30.77 -16.23 -10.99
N GLY A 102 -30.15 -15.83 -12.09
CA GLY A 102 -28.89 -15.08 -12.06
C GLY A 102 -27.68 -15.95 -11.74
N TYR A 103 -26.51 -15.32 -11.76
CA TYR A 103 -25.23 -15.98 -11.53
C TYR A 103 -24.33 -15.11 -10.66
N ALA A 104 -23.45 -15.71 -9.88
CA ALA A 104 -22.36 -15.01 -9.21
C ALA A 104 -21.02 -15.65 -9.60
N LEU A 105 -19.97 -14.85 -9.77
CA LEU A 105 -18.62 -15.40 -9.84
C LEU A 105 -18.15 -15.72 -8.43
N VAL A 106 -17.59 -16.91 -8.24
CA VAL A 106 -17.02 -17.33 -6.97
C VAL A 106 -15.54 -17.60 -7.17
N ASN A 107 -14.68 -16.87 -6.46
CA ASN A 107 -13.28 -17.26 -6.31
C ASN A 107 -13.21 -18.33 -5.21
N ARG A 108 -13.09 -19.59 -5.62
CA ARG A 108 -13.26 -20.75 -4.76
C ARG A 108 -12.06 -21.04 -3.86
N GLY A 109 -10.87 -20.64 -4.30
CA GLY A 109 -9.62 -20.91 -3.58
C GLY A 109 -8.43 -21.04 -4.51
N TRP A 110 -7.30 -21.37 -3.90
CA TRP A 110 -6.01 -21.57 -4.53
C TRP A 110 -5.69 -23.04 -4.77
N LEU A 111 -4.95 -23.29 -5.84
CA LEU A 111 -4.45 -24.58 -6.26
C LEU A 111 -2.98 -24.46 -6.72
N PRO A 112 -2.08 -25.40 -6.36
CA PRO A 112 -0.71 -25.37 -6.84
C PRO A 112 -0.64 -25.56 -8.36
N ARG A 113 0.29 -24.86 -9.00
CA ARG A 113 0.61 -25.06 -10.41
C ARG A 113 1.57 -26.24 -10.57
N ASN A 114 1.36 -27.04 -11.61
CA ASN A 114 2.36 -28.03 -12.00
C ASN A 114 3.58 -27.34 -12.63
N ILE A 115 4.76 -27.55 -12.05
CA ILE A 115 6.01 -26.91 -12.48
C ILE A 115 6.50 -27.48 -13.82
N ALA A 116 6.25 -28.76 -14.09
CA ALA A 116 6.69 -29.44 -15.30
C ALA A 116 5.78 -29.13 -16.50
N ASP A 117 4.47 -29.01 -16.28
CA ASP A 117 3.50 -28.65 -17.32
C ASP A 117 2.60 -27.50 -16.87
N ARG A 118 2.80 -26.35 -17.51
CA ARG A 118 2.11 -25.10 -17.23
C ARG A 118 0.60 -25.13 -17.51
N ALA A 119 0.11 -26.06 -18.34
CA ALA A 119 -1.29 -26.20 -18.69
C ALA A 119 -2.04 -27.22 -17.81
N THR A 120 -1.30 -28.06 -17.09
CA THR A 120 -1.88 -29.08 -16.21
C THR A 120 -2.42 -28.44 -14.93
N ILE A 121 -3.69 -28.74 -14.63
CA ILE A 121 -4.39 -28.32 -13.42
C ILE A 121 -4.40 -29.50 -12.43
N ALA A 122 -3.95 -29.25 -11.19
CA ALA A 122 -4.01 -30.27 -10.14
C ALA A 122 -5.48 -30.66 -9.83
N PRO A 123 -5.73 -31.92 -9.42
CA PRO A 123 -7.09 -32.38 -9.16
C PRO A 123 -7.71 -31.68 -7.95
N TYR A 124 -8.97 -31.27 -8.08
CA TYR A 124 -9.81 -30.77 -7.00
C TYR A 124 -11.26 -31.21 -7.24
N VAL A 125 -12.09 -31.16 -6.20
CA VAL A 125 -13.48 -31.62 -6.28
C VAL A 125 -14.43 -30.44 -6.41
N THR A 126 -15.43 -30.55 -7.27
CA THR A 126 -16.55 -29.60 -7.27
C THR A 126 -17.77 -30.32 -6.70
N PRO A 127 -18.41 -29.78 -5.64
CA PRO A 127 -19.62 -30.37 -5.11
C PRO A 127 -20.67 -30.60 -6.22
N PRO A 128 -21.24 -31.82 -6.31
CA PRO A 128 -22.33 -32.06 -7.24
C PRO A 128 -23.62 -31.45 -6.68
N GLY A 129 -24.30 -30.63 -7.49
CA GLY A 129 -25.60 -30.06 -7.14
C GLY A 129 -25.55 -28.77 -6.30
N PRO A 130 -26.69 -28.39 -5.68
CA PRO A 130 -26.80 -27.14 -4.94
C PRO A 130 -25.94 -27.12 -3.67
N VAL A 131 -25.26 -26.00 -3.44
CA VAL A 131 -24.44 -25.74 -2.26
C VAL A 131 -24.68 -24.32 -1.74
N VAL A 132 -24.46 -24.14 -0.44
CA VAL A 132 -24.38 -22.82 0.18
C VAL A 132 -22.91 -22.40 0.26
N VAL A 133 -22.58 -21.33 -0.44
CA VAL A 133 -21.26 -20.70 -0.46
C VAL A 133 -21.28 -19.51 0.49
N GLU A 134 -20.32 -19.46 1.41
CA GLU A 134 -20.03 -18.27 2.20
C GLU A 134 -18.73 -17.64 1.75
N GLY A 135 -18.68 -16.31 1.77
CA GLY A 135 -17.51 -15.58 1.36
C GLY A 135 -17.64 -14.09 1.63
N ILE A 136 -16.72 -13.33 1.03
CA ILE A 136 -16.70 -11.88 1.08
C ILE A 136 -16.88 -11.34 -0.32
N ALA A 137 -17.77 -10.37 -0.51
CA ALA A 137 -17.92 -9.72 -1.80
C ALA A 137 -16.70 -8.82 -2.08
N ARG A 138 -16.11 -8.97 -3.27
CA ARG A 138 -14.96 -8.22 -3.77
C ARG A 138 -15.27 -7.71 -5.18
N ALA A 139 -14.73 -6.56 -5.56
CA ALA A 139 -14.88 -6.03 -6.91
C ALA A 139 -14.40 -7.01 -7.99
N ASP A 140 -13.27 -7.68 -7.74
CA ASP A 140 -12.64 -8.63 -8.65
C ASP A 140 -12.21 -9.90 -7.90
N ALA A 141 -12.04 -11.01 -8.63
CA ALA A 141 -11.52 -12.25 -8.07
C ALA A 141 -10.07 -12.12 -7.57
N SER A 142 -9.28 -11.29 -8.26
CA SER A 142 -7.94 -10.81 -7.93
C SER A 142 -7.40 -10.08 -9.16
N ARG A 143 -6.52 -9.09 -8.96
CA ARG A 143 -5.85 -8.39 -10.06
C ARG A 143 -4.33 -8.50 -9.91
N ALA A 144 -3.69 -9.18 -10.85
CA ALA A 144 -2.25 -9.22 -10.97
C ALA A 144 -1.78 -8.29 -12.09
N PHE A 145 -0.54 -7.82 -11.96
CA PHE A 145 0.10 -7.07 -13.03
C PHE A 145 0.30 -7.99 -14.25
N GLU A 146 -0.09 -7.51 -15.42
CA GLU A 146 0.02 -8.24 -16.69
C GLU A 146 1.14 -7.64 -17.54
N LEU A 147 2.15 -8.46 -17.82
CA LEU A 147 3.27 -8.11 -18.70
C LEU A 147 2.91 -8.54 -20.12
N GLY A 148 2.62 -7.56 -20.99
CA GLY A 148 2.24 -7.79 -22.38
C GLY A 148 0.72 -7.78 -22.61
N ALA A 149 0.30 -8.18 -23.80
CA ALA A 149 -1.11 -8.26 -24.17
C ALA A 149 -1.56 -9.71 -24.37
N GLY A 150 -2.76 -10.05 -23.91
CA GLY A 150 -3.44 -11.30 -24.23
C GLY A 150 -3.38 -12.40 -23.15
N GLY A 151 -2.73 -12.16 -22.01
CA GLY A 151 -2.77 -13.07 -20.86
C GLY A 151 -4.15 -13.14 -20.21
N SER A 152 -5.01 -12.16 -20.45
CA SER A 152 -6.41 -12.12 -20.00
C SER A 152 -7.43 -12.22 -21.14
N ALA A 153 -7.04 -12.81 -22.29
CA ALA A 153 -7.91 -12.90 -23.45
C ALA A 153 -9.19 -13.73 -23.17
N ALA A 154 -10.27 -13.37 -23.87
CA ALA A 154 -11.54 -14.09 -23.81
C ALA A 154 -11.39 -15.56 -24.25
N HIS A 155 -12.29 -16.42 -23.78
CA HIS A 155 -12.38 -17.84 -24.08
C HIS A 155 -11.18 -18.71 -23.66
N GLN A 156 -10.17 -18.13 -23.00
CA GLN A 156 -9.09 -18.90 -22.39
C GLN A 156 -9.52 -19.47 -21.03
N LYS A 157 -9.12 -20.72 -20.76
CA LYS A 157 -9.36 -21.37 -19.46
C LYS A 157 -8.39 -20.88 -18.38
N ILE A 158 -7.15 -20.56 -18.75
CA ILE A 158 -6.13 -19.98 -17.87
C ILE A 158 -5.94 -18.53 -18.29
N ARG A 159 -6.09 -17.60 -17.34
CA ARG A 159 -6.00 -16.14 -17.57
C ARG A 159 -5.14 -15.49 -16.50
N GLN A 160 -4.61 -14.30 -16.75
CA GLN A 160 -3.95 -13.53 -15.69
C GLN A 160 -4.93 -12.73 -14.84
N ASN A 161 -5.96 -12.17 -15.48
CA ASN A 161 -7.01 -11.38 -14.84
C ASN A 161 -8.38 -11.73 -15.43
N LEU A 162 -9.44 -11.48 -14.65
CA LEU A 162 -10.82 -11.70 -15.06
C LEU A 162 -11.69 -10.59 -14.50
N GLY A 163 -12.22 -9.76 -15.40
CA GLY A 163 -13.22 -8.75 -15.06
C GLY A 163 -14.62 -9.35 -15.09
N VAL A 164 -15.46 -8.99 -14.11
CA VAL A 164 -16.83 -9.52 -14.01
C VAL A 164 -17.67 -9.13 -15.23
N ALA A 165 -17.63 -7.85 -15.63
CA ALA A 165 -18.41 -7.34 -16.74
C ALA A 165 -17.96 -7.91 -18.10
N SER A 166 -16.65 -8.03 -18.32
CA SER A 166 -16.12 -8.61 -19.57
C SER A 166 -16.47 -10.09 -19.68
N TYR A 167 -16.40 -10.83 -18.57
CA TYR A 167 -16.79 -12.24 -18.53
C TYR A 167 -18.32 -12.45 -18.66
N ALA A 168 -19.13 -11.53 -18.11
CA ALA A 168 -20.58 -11.53 -18.33
C ALA A 168 -20.92 -11.34 -19.81
N ALA A 169 -20.27 -10.38 -20.48
CA ALA A 169 -20.44 -10.14 -21.92
C ALA A 169 -19.96 -11.34 -22.76
N GLU A 170 -18.85 -11.97 -22.38
CA GLU A 170 -18.30 -13.15 -23.05
C GLU A 170 -19.23 -14.36 -22.97
N THR A 171 -19.84 -14.59 -21.81
CA THR A 171 -20.63 -15.80 -21.53
C THR A 171 -22.14 -15.62 -21.73
N GLY A 172 -22.61 -14.38 -21.83
CA GLY A 172 -24.03 -14.03 -21.85
C GLY A 172 -24.74 -14.26 -20.50
N LEU A 173 -24.00 -14.49 -19.42
CA LEU A 173 -24.58 -14.76 -18.11
C LEU A 173 -24.94 -13.46 -17.38
N PRO A 174 -26.17 -13.34 -16.83
CA PRO A 174 -26.55 -12.22 -15.96
C PRO A 174 -25.85 -12.38 -14.60
N LEU A 175 -24.58 -11.96 -14.55
CA LEU A 175 -23.75 -12.02 -13.36
C LEU A 175 -24.02 -10.86 -12.41
N GLN A 176 -23.95 -11.15 -11.11
CA GLN A 176 -23.77 -10.14 -10.07
C GLN A 176 -22.50 -9.32 -10.37
N PRO A 177 -22.47 -8.00 -10.08
CA PRO A 177 -21.37 -7.12 -10.47
C PRO A 177 -20.15 -7.22 -9.55
N PHE A 178 -19.95 -8.36 -8.89
CA PHE A 178 -18.89 -8.62 -7.93
C PHE A 178 -18.51 -10.11 -7.93
N VAL A 179 -17.40 -10.42 -7.29
CA VAL A 179 -16.94 -11.80 -7.06
C VAL A 179 -17.07 -12.14 -5.58
N ILE A 180 -17.58 -13.33 -5.29
CA ILE A 180 -17.58 -13.90 -3.94
C ILE A 180 -16.22 -14.56 -3.71
N GLN A 181 -15.37 -13.96 -2.88
CA GLN A 181 -14.16 -14.60 -2.37
C GLN A 181 -14.58 -15.64 -1.31
N GLN A 182 -14.55 -16.92 -1.67
CA GLN A 182 -15.10 -17.98 -0.84
C GLN A 182 -14.26 -18.20 0.44
N THR A 183 -14.92 -18.19 1.59
CA THR A 183 -14.30 -18.54 2.88
C THR A 183 -14.67 -19.95 3.33
N GLY A 184 -15.81 -20.48 2.87
CA GLY A 184 -16.22 -21.84 3.21
C GLY A 184 -17.48 -22.34 2.50
N PHE A 185 -17.92 -23.53 2.90
CA PHE A 185 -19.18 -24.15 2.50
C PHE A 185 -20.05 -24.40 3.74
N VAL A 186 -21.37 -24.40 3.54
CA VAL A 186 -22.33 -24.81 4.57
C VAL A 186 -23.27 -25.88 4.00
N PRO A 187 -23.22 -27.14 4.47
CA PRO A 187 -22.25 -27.71 5.41
C PRO A 187 -20.82 -27.75 4.83
N ALA A 188 -19.82 -27.90 5.70
CA ALA A 188 -18.43 -27.92 5.29
C ALA A 188 -18.14 -29.05 4.29
N PHE A 189 -17.42 -28.73 3.22
CA PHE A 189 -17.03 -29.66 2.15
C PHE A 189 -15.54 -29.51 1.86
N LYS A 190 -14.81 -30.63 1.81
CA LYS A 190 -13.38 -30.65 1.47
C LYS A 190 -13.22 -30.84 -0.03
N ASP A 191 -12.89 -29.76 -0.74
CA ASP A 191 -12.65 -29.78 -2.18
C ASP A 191 -11.18 -29.81 -2.60
N GLY A 192 -10.26 -29.67 -1.64
CA GLY A 192 -8.82 -29.62 -1.90
C GLY A 192 -8.30 -28.23 -2.29
N LEU A 193 -9.13 -27.19 -2.21
CA LEU A 193 -8.74 -25.81 -2.48
C LEU A 193 -8.33 -25.09 -1.19
N VAL A 194 -7.26 -24.29 -1.26
CA VAL A 194 -6.78 -23.48 -0.14
C VAL A 194 -7.53 -22.13 -0.13
N ARG A 195 -8.04 -21.72 1.04
CA ARG A 195 -8.80 -20.47 1.22
C ARG A 195 -8.13 -19.54 2.25
N ASP A 196 -6.81 -19.60 2.28
CA ASP A 196 -5.98 -18.69 3.07
C ASP A 196 -5.68 -17.47 2.19
N TRP A 197 -6.61 -16.52 2.21
CA TRP A 197 -6.55 -15.35 1.34
C TRP A 197 -5.50 -14.37 1.86
N PRO A 198 -4.70 -13.75 0.96
CA PRO A 198 -3.77 -12.72 1.39
C PRO A 198 -4.54 -11.59 2.05
N VAL A 199 -4.18 -11.29 3.30
CA VAL A 199 -4.66 -10.08 3.98
C VAL A 199 -4.13 -8.90 3.17
N PRO A 200 -4.95 -7.87 2.89
CA PRO A 200 -4.46 -6.65 2.27
C PRO A 200 -3.25 -6.15 3.04
N ASP A 201 -2.09 -6.05 2.39
CA ASP A 201 -0.89 -5.55 3.03
C ASP A 201 -1.07 -4.04 3.27
N THR A 202 -1.56 -3.71 4.47
CA THR A 202 -1.75 -2.32 4.85
C THR A 202 -0.45 -1.68 5.28
N ASP A 203 0.61 -2.44 5.55
CA ASP A 203 1.99 -1.96 5.61
C ASP A 203 2.12 -0.60 6.35
N VAL A 204 1.32 -0.42 7.40
CA VAL A 204 0.98 0.90 7.97
C VAL A 204 2.19 1.42 8.73
N GLU A 205 2.83 0.51 9.46
CA GLU A 205 4.05 0.66 10.22
C GLU A 205 5.18 1.20 9.34
N ARG A 206 5.28 0.75 8.09
CA ARG A 206 6.28 1.26 7.14
C ARG A 206 6.07 2.74 6.82
N ASN A 207 4.82 3.18 6.67
CA ASN A 207 4.52 4.60 6.43
C ASN A 207 4.82 5.44 7.68
N TYR A 208 4.52 4.94 8.89
CA TYR A 208 4.93 5.60 10.14
C TYR A 208 6.45 5.65 10.32
N GLY A 209 7.17 4.60 9.93
CA GLY A 209 8.64 4.58 9.91
C GLY A 209 9.19 5.68 9.00
N TYR A 210 8.67 5.81 7.78
CA TYR A 210 9.05 6.90 6.88
C TYR A 210 8.64 8.28 7.41
N MET A 211 7.48 8.43 8.03
CA MET A 211 7.06 9.67 8.69
C MET A 211 8.11 10.12 9.72
N LEU A 212 8.53 9.22 10.62
CA LEU A 212 9.56 9.50 11.61
C LEU A 212 10.90 9.83 10.96
N GLN A 213 11.26 9.14 9.87
CA GLN A 213 12.48 9.43 9.12
C GLN A 213 12.47 10.85 8.53
N TRP A 214 11.36 11.26 7.89
CA TRP A 214 11.21 12.60 7.31
C TRP A 214 11.26 13.70 8.38
N TRP A 215 10.55 13.51 9.49
CA TRP A 215 10.59 14.47 10.60
C TRP A 215 11.94 14.48 11.32
N GLY A 216 12.62 13.33 11.43
CA GLY A 216 13.98 13.24 11.93
C GLY A 216 14.97 14.05 11.10
N MET A 217 14.87 14.01 9.77
CA MET A 217 15.67 14.86 8.89
C MET A 217 15.35 16.35 9.04
N ALA A 218 14.09 16.71 9.27
CA ALA A 218 13.72 18.10 9.57
C ALA A 218 14.36 18.60 10.88
N LEU A 219 14.35 17.77 11.94
CA LEU A 219 14.99 18.06 13.21
C LEU A 219 16.52 18.15 13.08
N ALA A 220 17.14 17.25 12.30
CA ALA A 220 18.57 17.30 12.03
C ALA A 220 18.98 18.56 11.25
N ALA A 221 18.20 18.95 10.23
CA ALA A 221 18.41 20.18 9.46
C ALA A 221 18.30 21.42 10.36
N LEU A 222 17.30 21.46 11.26
CA LEU A 222 17.16 22.51 12.27
C LEU A 222 18.38 22.56 13.21
N GLY A 223 18.78 21.42 13.76
CA GLY A 223 19.93 21.32 14.66
C GLY A 223 21.23 21.79 14.00
N PHE A 224 21.48 21.36 12.76
CA PHE A 224 22.61 21.81 11.96
C PHE A 224 22.56 23.32 11.69
N GLY A 225 21.39 23.85 11.32
CA GLY A 225 21.19 25.29 11.11
C GLY A 225 21.49 26.12 12.36
N LEU A 226 20.99 25.69 13.52
CA LEU A 226 21.24 26.36 14.81
C LEU A 226 22.72 26.30 15.21
N PHE A 227 23.38 25.16 15.01
CA PHE A 227 24.81 25.00 15.28
C PHE A 227 25.66 25.90 14.38
N ALA A 228 25.38 25.89 13.07
CA ALA A 228 26.06 26.74 12.10
C ALA A 228 25.88 28.23 12.42
N ALA A 229 24.67 28.65 12.81
CA ALA A 229 24.37 30.02 13.22
C ALA A 229 25.13 30.43 14.50
N ARG A 230 25.21 29.54 15.51
CA ARG A 230 25.99 29.79 16.74
C ARG A 230 27.48 29.93 16.47
N LYS A 231 28.07 29.02 15.68
CA LYS A 231 29.49 29.06 15.31
C LYS A 231 29.80 30.35 14.52
N ALA A 232 28.91 30.69 13.59
CA ALA A 232 28.94 31.92 12.81
C ALA A 232 28.98 33.20 13.68
N GLY A 233 28.15 33.27 14.73
CA GLY A 233 28.11 34.40 15.66
C GLY A 233 29.37 34.49 16.53
N LYS A 234 29.88 33.36 17.03
CA LYS A 234 31.14 33.34 17.79
C LYS A 234 32.34 33.82 16.96
N SER A 235 32.48 33.32 15.72
CA SER A 235 33.59 33.74 14.85
C SER A 235 33.53 35.22 14.46
N ALA A 236 32.32 35.80 14.32
CA ALA A 236 32.17 37.24 14.06
C ALA A 236 32.61 38.07 15.28
N ALA A 237 32.15 37.71 16.48
CA ALA A 237 32.51 38.39 17.72
C ALA A 237 34.02 38.31 18.04
N THR A 238 34.66 37.16 17.76
CA THR A 238 36.12 37.03 17.90
C THR A 238 36.86 37.95 16.92
N LYS A 239 36.42 38.04 15.66
CA LYS A 239 37.08 38.88 14.64
C LYS A 239 36.97 40.37 14.96
N GLU A 240 35.79 40.84 15.39
CA GLU A 240 35.57 42.22 15.83
C GLU A 240 36.45 42.59 17.05
N ARG A 241 36.62 41.65 18.00
CA ARG A 241 37.50 41.87 19.16
C ARG A 241 38.97 41.97 18.78
N THR A 242 39.45 41.09 17.89
CA THR A 242 40.86 41.11 17.43
C THR A 242 41.15 42.33 16.55
N GLU A 243 40.22 42.75 15.70
CA GLU A 243 40.35 43.99 14.91
C GLU A 243 40.33 45.23 15.83
N GLY A 244 39.48 45.25 16.86
CA GLY A 244 39.44 46.33 17.86
C GLY A 244 40.73 46.45 18.69
N GLU A 245 41.28 45.33 19.16
CA GLU A 245 42.58 45.29 19.87
C GLU A 245 43.75 45.71 18.96
N ALA A 246 43.75 45.28 17.69
CA ALA A 246 44.78 45.69 16.73
C ALA A 246 44.72 47.20 16.40
N THR A 247 43.51 47.78 16.34
CA THR A 247 43.32 49.21 16.07
C THR A 247 43.73 50.06 17.28
N GLN A 248 43.43 49.62 18.51
CA GLN A 248 43.90 50.27 19.74
C GLN A 248 45.42 50.28 19.89
N HIS A 249 46.09 49.19 19.50
CA HIS A 249 47.56 49.13 19.53
C HIS A 249 48.24 50.00 18.46
N ALA A 250 47.58 50.25 17.32
CA ALA A 250 48.09 51.10 16.26
C ALA A 250 47.95 52.61 16.55
N GLU A 251 47.02 53.00 17.41
CA GLU A 251 46.68 54.41 17.71
C GLU A 251 47.39 54.96 18.96
N ALA A 252 48.19 54.16 19.67
CA ALA A 252 49.01 54.62 20.78
C ALA A 252 50.22 55.43 20.27
N PRO A 253 50.28 56.77 20.49
CA PRO A 253 51.41 57.56 20.00
C PRO A 253 52.67 57.21 20.81
N GLY A 254 53.75 56.90 20.09
CA GLY A 254 55.06 56.69 20.69
C GLY A 254 55.48 57.90 21.52
N ARG A 255 55.52 57.74 22.85
CA ARG A 255 56.28 58.65 23.72
C ARG A 255 57.77 58.45 23.41
N GLN A 256 58.27 59.31 22.52
CA GLN A 256 59.68 59.49 22.25
C GLN A 256 60.42 59.94 23.51
N ASN A 257 61.64 59.41 23.62
CA ASN A 257 62.74 59.84 24.46
C ASN A 257 62.91 61.37 24.53
N ALA A 258 62.98 61.89 25.76
CA ALA A 258 63.74 63.05 26.21
C ALA A 258 63.85 62.90 27.74
N GLY A 259 64.96 63.03 28.44
CA GLY A 259 66.31 63.47 28.15
C GLY A 259 67.09 63.39 29.48
N SER A 260 68.40 63.41 29.36
CA SER A 260 69.43 63.28 30.39
C SER A 260 69.39 64.35 31.51
N ALA A 261 70.11 64.03 32.61
CA ALA A 261 70.89 64.92 33.51
C ALA A 261 70.41 65.12 34.97
N LYS A 262 71.24 64.58 35.90
CA LYS A 262 71.90 65.26 37.04
C LYS A 262 71.19 66.44 37.74
N ASP A 263 70.97 66.34 39.05
CA ASP A 263 71.83 66.89 40.12
C ASP A 263 71.16 66.83 41.50
N ALA A 264 72.02 66.67 42.53
CA ALA A 264 71.85 66.88 43.98
C ALA A 264 70.93 65.95 44.80
#